data_AF-A0A0D7CNE4-F1
#
_entry.id   AF-A0A0D7CNE4-F1
#
_cell.length_a   1.000
_cell.length_b   1.000
_cell.length_c   1.000
_cell.angle_alpha   90.00
_cell.angle_beta   90.00
_cell.angle_gamma   90.00
#
_symmetry.space_group_name_H-M   'P 1'
#
loop_
_entity.id
_entity.type
_entity.pdbx_description
1 polymer ?
#
loop_
_entity_poly.entity_id
_entity_poly.type
_entity_poly.pdbx_seq_one_letter_code
_entity_poly.pdbx_strand_id
1 'polypeptide(L)' 'MTLKLNRHGILVRTARNGALAALAADLPSPILADVTGMHRHTALRWVAYARRDWAEYLAARAKDML' A
#
# COMPACT_ATOMS: atom_id res chain seq x y z
N MET A 1 -11.46 12.33 16.03
CA MET A 1 -11.73 10.87 15.99
C MET A 1 -10.54 10.02 16.45
N THR A 2 -9.30 10.35 16.07
CA THR A 2 -8.07 9.61 16.48
C THR A 2 -7.72 9.72 17.98
N LEU A 3 -8.05 10.85 18.63
CA LEU A 3 -7.83 11.05 20.07
C LEU A 3 -8.52 10.00 20.97
N LYS A 4 -9.70 9.52 20.57
CA LYS A 4 -10.44 8.49 21.32
C LYS A 4 -9.73 7.14 21.27
N LEU A 5 -9.22 6.75 20.10
CA LEU A 5 -8.46 5.51 19.92
C LEU A 5 -7.08 5.56 20.57
N ASN A 6 -6.39 6.70 20.44
CA ASN A 6 -5.09 6.91 21.10
C ASN A 6 -5.20 6.80 22.62
N ARG A 7 -6.30 7.27 23.23
CA ARG A 7 -6.56 7.14 24.67
C ARG A 7 -6.64 5.67 25.13
N HIS A 8 -7.00 4.76 24.22
CA HIS A 8 -7.03 3.32 24.48
C HIS A 8 -5.75 2.61 24.03
N GLY A 9 -4.64 3.34 23.81
CA GLY A 9 -3.35 2.77 23.39
C GLY A 9 -3.27 2.39 21.91
N ILE A 10 -4.34 2.61 21.14
CA ILE A 10 -4.35 2.32 19.71
C ILE A 10 -3.75 3.54 18.99
N LEU A 11 -2.45 3.45 18.72
CA LEU A 11 -1.71 4.47 17.96
C LEU A 11 -2.11 4.40 16.49
N VAL A 12 -3.18 5.12 16.13
CA VAL A 12 -3.84 5.04 14.81
C VAL A 12 -2.85 5.24 13.66
N ARG A 13 -1.89 6.16 13.80
CA ARG A 13 -0.90 6.43 12.76
C ARG A 13 0.08 5.28 12.56
N THR A 14 0.56 4.67 13.64
CA THR A 14 1.48 3.53 13.58
C THR A 14 0.77 2.31 13.00
N ALA A 15 -0.45 2.03 13.46
CA ALA A 15 -1.27 0.94 12.94
C ALA A 15 -1.54 1.11 11.43
N ARG A 16 -1.91 2.33 11.00
CA ARG A 16 -2.13 2.64 9.59
C ARG A 16 -0.88 2.44 8.75
N ASN A 17 0.27 2.91 9.23
CA ASN A 17 1.53 2.76 8.51
C ASN A 17 1.95 1.29 8.38
N GLY A 18 1.79 0.49 9.43
CA GLY A 18 2.06 -0.95 9.38
C GLY A 18 1.15 -1.67 8.39
N ALA A 19 -0.16 -1.36 8.41
CA ALA A 19 -1.10 -1.91 7.44
C ALA A 19 -0.76 -1.52 6.00
N LEU A 20 -0.36 -0.26 5.76
CA LEU A 20 0.06 0.19 4.42
C LEU A 20 1.35 -0.49 3.96
N ALA A 21 2.32 -0.71 4.85
CA ALA A 21 3.54 -1.42 4.52
C ALA A 21 3.26 -2.89 4.15
N ALA A 22 2.40 -3.57 4.91
CA ALA A 22 1.98 -4.95 4.62
C ALA A 22 1.24 -5.02 3.27
N LEU A 23 0.25 -4.14 3.06
CA LEU A 23 -0.49 -4.09 1.81
C LEU A 23 0.41 -3.79 0.60
N ALA A 24 1.42 -2.94 0.77
CA ALA A 24 2.39 -2.62 -0.28
C ALA A 24 3.40 -3.75 -0.56
N ALA A 25 3.55 -4.71 0.35
CA ALA A 25 4.30 -5.94 0.13
C ALA A 25 3.50 -6.95 -0.71
N ASP A 26 2.18 -6.89 -0.64
CA ASP A 26 1.26 -7.82 -1.31
C ASP A 26 0.61 -7.26 -2.58
N LEU A 27 0.61 -5.93 -2.78
CA LEU A 27 -0.02 -5.27 -3.92
C LEU A 27 0.93 -4.36 -4.72
N PRO A 28 0.88 -4.42 -6.07
CA PRO A 28 1.51 -3.43 -6.94
C PRO A 28 0.97 -2.01 -6.71
N SER A 29 1.79 -0.99 -7.01
CA SER A 29 1.44 0.41 -6.77
C SER A 29 0.14 0.89 -7.43
N PRO A 30 -0.23 0.48 -8.66
CA PRO A 30 -1.51 0.90 -9.25
C PRO A 30 -2.71 0.38 -8.44
N ILE A 31 -2.69 -0.90 -8.08
CA ILE A 31 -3.77 -1.52 -7.30
C ILE A 31 -3.84 -0.89 -5.92
N LEU A 32 -2.68 -0.67 -5.27
CA LEU A 32 -2.61 0.00 -3.98
C LEU A 32 -3.22 1.41 -4.01
N ALA A 33 -2.99 2.18 -5.08
CA ALA A 33 -3.56 3.51 -5.23
C ALA A 33 -5.10 3.45 -5.36
N ASP A 34 -5.60 2.53 -6.19
CA ASP A 34 -7.03 2.38 -6.45
C ASP A 34 -7.80 1.92 -5.21
N VAL A 35 -7.29 0.91 -4.49
CA VAL A 35 -8.00 0.36 -3.31
C VAL A 35 -7.97 1.29 -2.10
N THR A 36 -6.96 2.16 -2.00
CA THR A 36 -6.84 3.10 -0.88
C THR A 36 -7.29 4.52 -1.20
N GLY A 37 -7.58 4.81 -2.48
CA GLY A 37 -7.89 6.15 -2.99
C GLY A 37 -6.74 7.15 -2.87
N MET A 38 -5.49 6.67 -2.67
CA MET A 38 -4.33 7.56 -2.50
C MET A 38 -3.72 7.97 -3.84
N HIS A 39 -3.00 9.09 -3.84
CA HIS A 39 -2.28 9.53 -5.03
C HIS A 39 -1.25 8.48 -5.47
N ARG A 40 -1.16 8.24 -6.79
CA ARG A 40 -0.26 7.23 -7.41
C ARG A 40 1.19 7.34 -6.92
N HIS A 41 1.70 8.57 -6.79
CA HIS A 41 3.07 8.81 -6.33
C HIS A 41 3.29 8.43 -4.86
N THR A 42 2.23 8.50 -4.03
CA THR A 42 2.26 8.04 -2.64
C THR A 42 2.26 6.52 -2.57
N ALA A 43 1.46 5.86 -3.40
CA ALA A 43 1.46 4.40 -3.51
C ALA A 43 2.83 3.87 -3.97
N LEU A 44 3.48 4.53 -4.93
CA LEU A 44 4.83 4.19 -5.38
C LEU A 44 5.84 4.21 -4.24
N ARG A 45 5.77 5.23 -3.37
CA ARG A 45 6.67 5.33 -2.20
C ARG A 45 6.45 4.21 -1.20
N TRP A 46 5.21 3.79 -0.97
CA TRP A 46 4.90 2.68 -0.07
C TRP A 46 5.38 1.34 -0.61
N VAL A 47 5.21 1.08 -1.91
CA VAL A 47 5.74 -0.11 -2.57
C VAL A 47 7.28 -0.13 -2.55
N ALA A 48 7.91 1.00 -2.84
CA ALA A 48 9.37 1.14 -2.72
C ALA A 48 9.85 0.92 -1.27
N TYR A 49 9.10 1.42 -0.29
CA TYR A 49 9.37 1.22 1.13
C TYR A 49 9.26 -0.26 1.54
N ALA A 50 8.28 -0.99 1.01
CA ALA A 50 8.13 -2.44 1.22
C ALA A 50 9.20 -3.27 0.49
N ARG A 51 10.00 -2.65 -0.41
CA ARG A 51 11.13 -3.26 -1.14
C ARG A 51 10.75 -4.52 -1.91
N ARG A 52 9.49 -4.64 -2.36
CA ARG A 52 9.01 -5.78 -3.15
C ARG A 52 9.20 -5.53 -4.64
N ASP A 53 9.69 -6.54 -5.35
CA ASP A 53 9.73 -6.56 -6.81
C ASP A 53 8.37 -7.02 -7.37
N TRP A 54 7.88 -6.30 -8.38
CA TRP A 54 6.59 -6.53 -9.05
C TRP A 54 6.76 -6.89 -10.53
N ALA A 55 7.94 -7.31 -10.95
CA ALA A 55 8.22 -7.75 -12.32
C ALA A 55 7.22 -8.83 -12.81
N GLU A 56 6.86 -9.78 -11.94
CA GLU A 56 5.88 -10.83 -12.25
C GLU A 56 4.49 -10.27 -12.54
N TYR A 57 4.02 -9.31 -11.74
CA TYR A 57 2.76 -8.62 -12.00
C TYR A 57 2.79 -7.88 -13.34
N LEU A 58 3.89 -7.22 -13.66
CA LEU A 58 4.03 -6.48 -14.92
C LEU A 58 4.00 -7.44 -16.12
N ALA A 59 4.66 -8.60 -16.01
CA ALA A 59 4.65 -9.64 -17.03
C ALA A 59 3.24 -10.23 -17.24
N ALA A 60 2.53 -10.55 -16.16
CA ALA A 60 1.15 -11.03 -16.23
C ALA A 60 0.23 -9.98 -16.85
N ARG A 61 0.35 -8.71 -16.43
CA ARG A 61 -0.47 -7.61 -16.95
C ARG A 61 -0.24 -7.37 -18.44
N ALA A 62 1.00 -7.49 -18.92
CA ALA A 62 1.33 -7.37 -20.33
C ALA A 62 0.75 -8.52 -21.16
N LYS A 63 0.73 -9.75 -20.61
CA LYS A 63 0.07 -10.90 -21.24
C LYS A 63 -1.43 -10.69 -21.40
N ASP A 64 -2.10 -10.09 -20.41
CA ASP A 64 -3.54 -9.79 -20.50
C ASP A 64 -3.89 -8.71 -21.53
N MET A 65 -2.91 -7.97 -22.05
CA MET A 65 -3.12 -6.93 -23.08
C MET A 65 -2.95 -7.45 -24.51
N LEU A 66 -2.53 -8.70 -24.69
CA LEU A 66 -2.35 -9.37 -25.98
C LEU A 66 -3.56 -10.26 -26.29
#